data_AF-A0A3A4RYI1-F1
#
_entry.id   AF-A0A3A4RYI1-F1
#
_cell.length_a   1.000
_cell.length_b   1.000
_cell.length_c   1.000
_cell.angle_alpha   90.00
_cell.angle_beta   90.00
_cell.angle_gamma   90.00
#
_symmetry.space_group_name_H-M   'P 1'
#
loop_
_entity.id
_entity.type
_entity.pdbx_description
1 polymer ?
#
loop_
_entity_poly.entity_id
_entity_poly.type
_entity_poly.pdbx_seq_one_letter_code
_entity_poly.pdbx_strand_id
1 'polypeptide(L)' 'MIYIILGVSLIASGISTILRPEYYSSKYDMFFNFSGIEWPYGGILIILGIGFIWTEIRKRRKNL' A
#
# COMPACT_ATOMS: atom_id res chain seq x y z
N MET A 1 2.07 -16.47 5.34
CA MET A 1 1.18 -15.61 6.16
C MET A 1 1.69 -14.16 6.16
N ILE A 2 2.98 -13.95 6.35
CA ILE A 2 3.66 -12.64 6.28
C ILE A 2 3.30 -11.84 5.00
N TYR A 3 3.26 -12.47 3.82
CA TYR A 3 2.92 -11.79 2.56
C TYR A 3 1.47 -11.26 2.51
N ILE A 4 0.53 -11.91 3.21
CA ILE A 4 -0.85 -11.42 3.30
C ILE A 4 -0.90 -10.17 4.17
N ILE A 5 -0.21 -10.20 5.33
CA ILE A 5 -0.13 -9.05 6.23
C ILE A 5 0.49 -7.86 5.50
N LEU A 6 1.63 -8.07 4.83
CA LEU A 6 2.28 -7.03 4.02
C LEU A 6 1.35 -6.50 2.91
N GLY A 7 0.64 -7.38 2.20
CA GLY A 7 -0.28 -6.97 1.15
C GLY A 7 -1.44 -6.11 1.67
N VAL A 8 -2.04 -6.51 2.80
CA VAL A 8 -3.11 -5.74 3.45
C VAL A 8 -2.59 -4.39 3.97
N SER A 9 -1.40 -4.36 4.58
CA SER A 9 -0.78 -3.11 5.03
C SER A 9 -0.49 -2.15 3.87
N LEU A 10 -0.04 -2.65 2.72
CA LEU A 10 0.19 -1.85 1.52
C LEU A 10 -1.10 -1.30 0.92
N ILE A 11 -2.14 -2.12 0.84
CA ILE A 11 -3.47 -1.69 0.38
C ILE A 11 -4.02 -0.60 1.31
N ALA A 12 -3.98 -0.82 2.62
CA ALA A 12 -4.46 0.16 3.60
C ALA A 12 -3.67 1.48 3.52
N SER A 13 -2.35 1.40 3.33
CA SER A 13 -1.51 2.59 3.15
C SER A 13 -1.86 3.32 1.86
N GLY A 14 -2.04 2.62 0.74
CA GLY A 14 -2.44 3.21 -0.54
C GLY A 14 -3.82 3.89 -0.49
N ILE A 15 -4.80 3.25 0.16
CA ILE A 15 -6.12 3.84 0.40
C ILE A 15 -6.00 5.09 1.28
N SER A 16 -5.18 5.02 2.34
CA SER A 16 -4.92 6.18 3.21
C SER A 16 -4.34 7.35 2.42
N THR A 17 -3.40 7.09 1.50
CA THR A 17 -2.80 8.15 0.67
C THR A 17 -3.81 8.80 -0.26
N ILE A 18 -4.75 8.02 -0.82
CA ILE A 18 -5.81 8.55 -1.69
C ILE A 18 -6.80 9.40 -0.88
N LEU A 19 -7.21 8.94 0.30
CA LEU A 19 -8.20 9.64 1.13
C LEU A 19 -7.63 10.85 1.86
N ARG A 20 -6.36 10.79 2.26
CA ARG A 20 -5.64 11.83 2.99
C ARG A 20 -4.22 11.94 2.42
N PRO A 21 -4.02 12.74 1.38
CA PRO A 21 -2.71 12.91 0.76
C PRO A 21 -1.74 13.74 1.60
N GLU A 22 -2.18 14.28 2.72
CA GLU A 22 -1.37 15.08 3.63
C GLU A 22 -0.73 14.20 4.71
N TYR A 23 0.59 14.08 4.67
CA TYR A 23 1.38 13.36 5.67
C TYR A 23 2.26 14.31 6.44
N TYR A 24 2.05 14.40 7.75
CA TYR A 24 2.93 15.14 8.63
C TYR A 24 4.22 14.34 8.88
N SER A 25 5.36 14.94 8.57
CA SER A 25 6.67 14.36 8.90
C SER A 25 7.26 15.05 10.12
N SER A 26 7.22 14.37 11.26
CA SER A 26 7.83 14.85 12.51
C SER A 26 9.34 15.08 12.38
N LYS A 27 10.02 14.40 11.45
CA LYS A 27 11.47 14.57 11.23
C LYS A 27 11.82 15.92 10.61
N TYR A 28 10.95 16.45 9.75
CA TYR A 28 11.17 17.70 9.03
C TYR A 28 10.26 18.82 9.50
N ASP A 29 9.40 18.54 10.49
CA ASP A 29 8.35 19.43 11.01
C ASP A 29 7.51 20.07 9.88
N MET A 30 7.22 19.27 8.84
CA MET A 30 6.53 19.73 7.63
C MET A 30 5.46 18.75 7.17
N PHE A 31 4.40 19.28 6.57
CA PHE A 31 3.37 18.51 5.88
C PHE A 31 3.82 18.22 4.44
N PHE A 32 3.99 16.94 4.12
CA PHE A 32 4.10 16.48 2.74
C PHE A 32 2.71 16.36 2.17
N ASN A 33 2.40 17.21 1.20
CA ASN A 33 1.16 17.12 0.45
C ASN A 33 1.40 16.37 -0.85
N PHE A 34 0.80 15.19 -0.98
CA PHE A 34 0.83 14.38 -2.20
C PHE A 34 -0.33 14.72 -3.15
N SER A 35 -1.06 15.81 -2.90
CA SER A 35 -2.15 16.28 -3.76
C SER A 35 -1.66 16.52 -5.20
N GLY A 36 -2.37 15.96 -6.18
CA GLY A 36 -2.03 15.88 -7.59
C GLY A 36 -1.40 14.55 -8.02
N ILE A 37 -0.82 13.78 -7.09
CA ILE A 37 -0.22 12.45 -7.37
C ILE A 37 -0.76 11.35 -6.45
N GLU A 38 -1.80 11.61 -5.66
CA GLU A 38 -2.37 10.64 -4.72
C GLU A 38 -2.94 9.40 -5.42
N TRP A 39 -3.57 9.58 -6.58
CA TRP A 39 -4.13 8.51 -7.38
C TRP A 39 -3.06 7.56 -7.94
N PRO A 40 -2.02 8.04 -8.66
CA PRO A 40 -0.97 7.15 -9.14
C PRO A 40 -0.19 6.50 -7.99
N TYR A 41 0.13 7.25 -6.93
CA TYR A 41 0.91 6.72 -5.81
C TYR A 41 0.12 5.68 -5.00
N GLY A 42 -1.10 6.01 -4.58
CA GLY A 42 -1.98 5.09 -3.86
C GLY A 42 -2.40 3.89 -4.72
N GLY A 43 -2.64 4.10 -6.01
CA GLY A 43 -2.94 3.03 -6.96
C GLY A 43 -1.80 2.01 -7.09
N ILE A 44 -0.55 2.47 -7.19
CA ILE A 44 0.63 1.60 -7.22
C ILE A 44 0.73 0.78 -5.93
N LEU A 45 0.52 1.40 -4.76
CA LEU A 45 0.55 0.71 -3.47
C LEU A 45 -0.52 -0.39 -3.38
N ILE A 46 -1.74 -0.12 -3.85
CA ILE A 46 -2.83 -1.09 -3.89
C ILE A 46 -2.49 -2.26 -4.83
N ILE A 47 -2.00 -1.98 -6.04
CA ILE A 47 -1.62 -3.01 -7.01
C ILE A 47 -0.51 -3.91 -6.45
N LEU A 48 0.52 -3.33 -5.84
CA LEU A 48 1.59 -4.08 -5.19
C LEU A 48 1.06 -4.95 -4.06
N GLY A 49 0.17 -4.42 -3.22
CA GLY A 49 -0.44 -5.19 -2.13
C GLY A 49 -1.29 -6.37 -2.63
N ILE A 50 -2.07 -6.17 -3.69
CA ILE A 50 -2.81 -7.26 -4.36
C ILE A 50 -1.84 -8.32 -4.90
N GLY A 51 -0.72 -7.90 -5.52
CA GLY A 51 0.32 -8.80 -6.00
C GLY A 51 0.93 -9.69 -4.90
N PHE A 52 1.19 -9.13 -3.71
CA PHE A 52 1.67 -9.90 -2.57
C PHE A 52 0.64 -10.93 -2.06
N ILE A 53 -0.63 -10.56 -2.01
CA ILE A 53 -1.70 -11.50 -1.63
C ILE A 53 -1.81 -12.62 -2.68
N TRP A 54 -1.77 -12.27 -3.97
CA TRP A 54 -1.87 -13.22 -5.07
C TRP A 54 -0.72 -14.23 -5.09
N THR A 55 0.51 -13.78 -4.84
CA THR A 55 1.69 -14.65 -4.80
C THR A 55 1.61 -15.66 -3.65
N GLU A 56 1.14 -15.26 -2.47
CA GLU A 56 0.89 -16.19 -1.36
C GLU A 56 -0.20 -17.21 -1.72
N ILE A 57 -1.33 -16.77 -2.30
CA ILE A 57 -2.42 -17.67 -2.72
C ILE A 57 -1.90 -18.69 -3.74
N ARG A 58 -1.11 -18.24 -4.73
CA ARG A 58 -0.51 -19.11 -5.74
C ARG A 58 0.48 -20.11 -5.12
N LYS A 59 1.28 -19.68 -4.14
CA LYS A 59 2.22 -20.56 -3.42
C LYS A 59 1.48 -21.64 -2.63
N ARG A 60 0.38 -21.29 -1.95
CA ARG A 60 -0.47 -22.25 -1.24
C ARG A 60 -1.10 -23.26 -2.18
N ARG A 61 -1.58 -22.83 -3.36
CA ARG A 61 -2.15 -23.72 -4.37
C ARG A 61 -1.14 -24.68 -4.99
N LYS A 62 0.15 -24.31 -5.09
CA LYS A 62 1.21 -25.18 -5.61
C LYS A 62 1.74 -26.21 -4.60
N ASN A 63 1.52 -25.97 -3.31
CA ASN A 63 1.96 -26.84 -2.22
C ASN A 63 0.83 -27.78 -1.71
N LEU A 64 -0.33 -27.76 -2.38
CA LEU A 64 -1.47 -28.66 -2.22
C LEU A 64 -1.51 -29.58 -3.44
#